data_AF-A0A7C1N0B3-F1
#
_entry.id   AF-A0A7C1N0B3-F1
#
_cell.length_a   1.000
_cell.length_b   1.000
_cell.length_c   1.000
_cell.angle_alpha   90.00
_cell.angle_beta   90.00
_cell.angle_gamma   90.00
#
_symmetry.space_group_name_H-M   'P 1'
#
loop_
_entity.id
_entity.type
_entity.pdbx_description
1 polymer ?
#
loop_
_entity_poly.entity_id
_entity_poly.type
_entity_poly.pdbx_seq_one_letter_code
_entity_poly.pdbx_strand_id
1 'polypeptide(L)' 'AIVGDVNWVAKNPKLPFKVNAKIRYRKPAVRAIIKSKKGGKYRIEFKELQKAVTPGQSAVFYSNKGEILGGGIIAG' A
#
# COMPACT_ATOMS: atom_id res chain seq x y z
N ALA A 1 4.28 -7.51 -0.01
CA ALA A 1 3.22 -7.46 -1.03
C ALA A 1 3.67 -6.60 -2.20
N ILE A 2 3.20 -6.96 -3.39
CA ILE A 2 3.35 -6.25 -4.65
C ILE A 2 1.98 -5.66 -4.99
N VAL A 3 1.93 -4.36 -5.22
CA VAL A 3 0.70 -3.65 -5.59
C VAL A 3 0.87 -3.04 -6.97
N GLY A 4 0.01 -3.41 -7.91
CA GLY A 4 -0.11 -2.84 -9.24
C GLY A 4 -1.22 -1.79 -9.30
N ASP A 5 -1.37 -1.17 -10.47
CA ASP A 5 -2.45 -0.21 -10.78
C ASP A 5 -2.62 0.86 -9.70
N VAL A 6 -1.47 1.36 -9.21
CA VAL A 6 -1.45 2.33 -8.11
C VAL A 6 -1.77 3.71 -8.64
N ASN A 7 -2.86 4.27 -8.13
CA ASN A 7 -3.23 5.66 -8.29
C ASN A 7 -2.88 6.46 -7.03
N TRP A 8 -2.17 7.57 -7.19
CA TRP A 8 -1.86 8.49 -6.10
C TRP A 8 -2.82 9.67 -6.15
N VAL A 9 -3.48 9.97 -5.02
CA VAL A 9 -4.32 11.17 -4.88
C VAL A 9 -3.44 12.40 -4.68
N ALA A 10 -2.31 12.23 -3.97
CA ALA A 10 -1.28 13.24 -3.82
C ALA A 10 -0.19 13.08 -4.89
N LYS A 11 0.84 13.94 -4.83
CA LYS A 11 2.05 13.79 -5.64
C LYS A 11 2.73 12.44 -5.37
N ASN A 12 3.33 11.84 -6.40
CA ASN A 12 4.10 10.61 -6.27
C ASN A 12 5.09 10.70 -5.08
N PRO A 13 5.06 9.72 -4.16
CA PRO A 13 5.95 9.75 -3.00
C PRO A 13 7.40 9.48 -3.42
N LYS A 14 8.34 10.13 -2.73
CA LYS A 14 9.75 9.75 -2.77
C LYS A 14 9.93 8.45 -1.98
N LEU A 15 10.58 7.46 -2.59
CA LEU A 15 10.79 6.14 -1.99
C LEU A 15 12.17 6.07 -1.30
N PRO A 16 12.29 5.36 -0.15
CA PRO A 16 11.24 4.63 0.55
C PRO A 16 10.26 5.56 1.29
N PHE A 17 8.97 5.20 1.31
CA PHE A 17 7.92 6.03 1.89
C PHE A 17 7.10 5.27 2.94
N LYS A 18 6.93 5.89 4.12
CA LYS A 18 6.16 5.31 5.25
C LYS A 18 4.69 5.69 5.11
N VAL A 19 3.81 4.69 5.20
CA VAL A 19 2.36 4.85 5.09
C VAL A 19 1.64 3.92 6.07
N ASN A 20 0.36 4.18 6.31
CA ASN A 20 -0.55 3.17 6.85
C ASN A 20 -1.29 2.52 5.69
N ALA A 21 -1.12 1.21 5.50
CA ALA A 21 -1.72 0.48 4.39
C ALA A 21 -2.89 -0.37 4.90
N LYS A 22 -4.05 -0.23 4.27
CA LYS A 22 -5.23 -1.07 4.50
C LYS A 22 -5.43 -1.98 3.30
N ILE A 23 -5.27 -3.28 3.52
CA ILE A 23 -5.40 -4.30 2.47
C ILE A 23 -6.68 -5.13 2.58
N ARG A 24 -7.47 -4.92 3.65
CA ARG A 24 -8.77 -5.55 3.85
C ARG A 24 -9.73 -4.56 4.47
N TYR A 25 -10.96 -4.50 3.96
CA TYR A 25 -11.99 -3.57 4.45
C TYR A 25 -12.25 -3.70 5.96
N ARG A 26 -12.35 -4.95 6.45
CA ARG A 26 -12.66 -5.29 7.85
C ARG A 26 -11.46 -5.25 8.81
N LYS A 27 -10.24 -4.93 8.33
CA LYS A 27 -9.05 -4.82 9.18
C LYS A 27 -8.58 -3.36 9.23
N PRO A 28 -8.05 -2.90 10.37
CA PRO A 28 -7.45 -1.58 10.45
C PRO A 28 -6.26 -1.46 9.49
N ALA A 29 -5.92 -0.23 9.11
CA ALA A 29 -4.70 0.04 8.38
C ALA A 29 -3.48 -0.27 9.28
N VAL A 30 -2.45 -0.87 8.69
CA VAL A 30 -1.22 -1.24 9.39
C VAL A 30 -0.04 -0.46 8.85
N ARG A 31 0.96 -0.20 9.69
CA ARG A 31 2.17 0.51 9.26
C ARG A 31 2.90 -0.29 8.19
N ALA A 32 3.25 0.38 7.10
CA ALA A 32 3.96 -0.20 5.98
C ALA A 32 4.96 0.77 5.37
N ILE A 33 5.93 0.23 4.64
CA ILE A 33 6.93 0.98 3.89
C ILE A 33 6.82 0.58 2.42
N ILE A 34 6.64 1.58 1.56
CA ILE A 34 6.74 1.44 0.12
C ILE A 34 8.22 1.56 -0.23
N LYS A 35 8.84 0.45 -0.62
CA LYS A 35 10.30 0.35 -0.75
C LYS A 35 10.81 0.79 -2.10
N SER A 36 10.16 0.31 -3.16
CA SER A 36 10.58 0.53 -4.53
C SER A 36 9.42 0.43 -5.51
N LYS A 37 9.61 0.98 -6.70
CA LYS A 37 8.72 0.86 -7.84
C LYS A 37 9.49 0.21 -8.98
N LYS A 38 8.96 -0.87 -9.57
CA LYS A 38 9.53 -1.54 -10.76
C LYS A 38 8.39 -1.96 -11.68
N GLY A 39 8.47 -1.57 -12.96
CA GLY A 39 7.48 -1.95 -13.98
C GLY A 39 6.04 -1.57 -13.60
N GLY A 40 5.84 -0.35 -13.06
CA GLY A 40 4.52 0.12 -12.62
C GLY A 40 4.03 -0.44 -11.28
N LYS A 41 4.68 -1.47 -10.73
CA LYS A 41 4.31 -2.11 -9.47
C LYS A 41 5.13 -1.57 -8.30
N TYR A 42 4.51 -1.47 -7.14
CA TYR A 42 5.12 -1.03 -5.88
C TYR A 42 5.34 -2.21 -4.94
N ARG A 43 6.55 -2.31 -4.37
CA ARG A 43 6.85 -3.27 -3.30
C ARG A 43 6.56 -2.64 -1.95
N ILE A 44 5.69 -3.30 -1.19
CA ILE A 44 5.22 -2.86 0.12
C ILE A 44 5.62 -3.87 1.18
N GLU A 45 6.33 -3.39 2.18
CA GLU A 45 6.74 -4.13 3.37
C GLU A 45 5.88 -3.69 4.54
N PHE A 46 5.05 -4.60 5.05
CA PHE A 46 4.29 -4.36 6.27
C PHE A 46 5.20 -4.54 7.48
N LYS A 47 5.04 -3.68 8.50
CA LYS A 47 5.80 -3.82 9.74
C LYS A 47 5.41 -5.08 10.51
N GLU A 48 4.15 -5.51 10.38
CA GLU A 48 3.62 -6.73 10.97
C GLU A 48 3.16 -7.67 9.87
N LEU A 49 3.37 -8.98 10.08
CA LEU A 49 2.98 -10.01 9.12
C LEU A 49 1.48 -9.96 8.87
N GLN A 50 1.08 -9.73 7.62
CA GLN A 50 -0.32 -9.76 7.22
C GLN A 50 -0.66 -11.15 6.66
N LYS A 51 -1.55 -11.87 7.35
CA LYS A 51 -2.06 -13.16 6.85
C LYS A 51 -3.00 -12.93 5.66
N ALA A 52 -2.96 -13.85 4.69
CA ALA A 52 -3.89 -13.92 3.57
C ALA A 52 -3.97 -12.62 2.73
N VAL A 53 -2.81 -12.13 2.28
CA VAL A 53 -2.71 -11.13 1.21
C VAL A 53 -3.18 -11.81 -0.08
N THR A 54 -4.42 -11.58 -0.47
CA THR A 54 -5.03 -12.21 -1.65
C THR A 54 -4.93 -11.28 -2.85
N PRO A 55 -4.37 -11.73 -3.99
CA PRO A 55 -4.40 -10.98 -5.24
C PRO A 55 -5.83 -10.56 -5.63
N GLY A 56 -5.95 -9.39 -6.26
CA GLY A 56 -7.23 -8.80 -6.66
C GLY A 56 -7.90 -7.92 -5.60
N GLN A 57 -7.45 -7.95 -4.35
CA GLN A 57 -7.93 -7.00 -3.33
C GLN A 57 -7.26 -5.62 -3.48
N SER A 58 -7.99 -4.57 -3.11
CA SER A 58 -7.43 -3.22 -3.08
C SER A 58 -6.52 -3.01 -1.87
N ALA A 59 -5.37 -2.38 -2.09
CA ALA A 59 -4.52 -1.80 -1.07
C ALA A 59 -4.71 -0.27 -1.07
N VAL A 60 -5.13 0.30 0.07
CA VAL A 60 -5.30 1.74 0.24
C VAL A 60 -4.22 2.27 1.17
N PHE A 61 -3.59 3.39 0.80
CA PHE A 61 -2.51 4.03 1.56
C PHE A 61 -3.01 5.29 2.23
N TYR A 62 -2.72 5.41 3.51
CA TYR A 62 -3.12 6.52 4.37
C TYR A 62 -1.91 7.23 4.96
N SER A 63 -2.05 8.54 5.18
CA SER A 63 -1.11 9.34 5.95
C SER A 63 -1.19 9.00 7.44
N ASN A 64 -0.27 9.52 8.25
CA ASN A 64 -0.36 9.41 9.71
C ASN A 64 -1.56 10.18 10.28
N LYS A 65 -2.09 11.15 9.54
CA LYS A 65 -3.30 11.92 9.89
C LYS A 65 -4.59 11.24 9.42
N GLY A 66 -4.50 10.12 8.71
CA GLY A 66 -5.66 9.37 8.22
C GLY A 66 -6.16 9.78 6.83
N GLU A 67 -5.47 10.67 6.13
CA GLU A 67 -5.84 11.09 4.77
C GLU A 67 -5.50 10.01 3.75
N ILE A 68 -6.31 9.86 2.70
CA ILE A 68 -6.03 8.93 1.61
C ILE A 68 -4.92 9.52 0.74
N LEU A 69 -3.79 8.82 0.66
CA LEU A 69 -2.66 9.19 -0.18
C LEU A 69 -2.77 8.56 -1.57
N GLY A 70 -3.38 7.37 -1.66
CA GLY A 70 -3.53 6.62 -2.89
C GLY A 70 -3.99 5.20 -2.64
N GLY A 71 -3.99 4.38 -3.69
CA GLY A 71 -4.29 2.96 -3.59
C GLY A 71 -4.07 2.24 -4.91
N GLY A 72 -4.11 0.90 -4.87
CA GLY A 72 -3.96 0.06 -6.06
C GLY A 72 -4.44 -1.37 -5.79
N ILE A 73 -4.11 -2.28 -6.70
CA ILE A 73 -4.54 -3.68 -6.64
C ILE A 73 -3.39 -4.59 -6.23
N ILE A 74 -3.62 -5.42 -5.22
CA ILE A 74 -2.66 -6.42 -4.76
C ILE A 74 -2.46 -7.47 -5.85
N ALA A 75 -1.21 -7.70 -6.24
CA ALA A 75 -0.83 -8.66 -7.27
C ALA A 75 -0.03 -9.86 -6.73
N GLY A 76 0.48 -9.79 -5.49
CA GLY A 76 1.24 -10.86 -4.83
C GLY A 76 2.02 -10.39 -3.61
#